data_AF-A0A955TI82-F1
#
_entry.id   AF-A0A955TI82-F1
#
_cell.length_a   1.000
_cell.length_b   1.000
_cell.length_c   1.000
_cell.angle_alpha   90.00
_cell.angle_beta   90.00
_cell.angle_gamma   90.00
#
_symmetry.space_group_name_H-M   'P 1'
#
loop_
_entity.id
_entity.type
_entity.pdbx_description
1 polymer ?
#
loop_
_entity_poly.entity_id
_entity_poly.type
_entity_poly.pdbx_seq_one_letter_code
_entity_poly.pdbx_strand_id
1 'polypeptide(L)' 'SVKGYVGVGAPAKTILEQASITKPDLLVMGMHHPSTITRFVLGTVSHTVLHQATRSILVIR' A
#
# COMPACT_ATOMS: atom_id res chain seq x y z
N SER A 1 12.57 7.25 16.02
CA SER A 1 11.96 6.00 16.54
C SER A 1 11.11 5.40 15.44
N VAL A 2 11.26 4.11 15.15
CA VAL A 2 10.49 3.41 14.10
C VAL A 2 9.53 2.44 14.76
N LYS A 3 8.28 2.35 14.27
CA LYS A 3 7.27 1.39 14.73
C LYS A 3 6.97 0.40 13.61
N GLY A 4 6.98 -0.89 13.94
CA GLY A 4 6.54 -1.95 13.04
C GLY A 4 5.12 -2.42 13.42
N TYR A 5 4.33 -2.75 12.41
CA TYR A 5 2.98 -3.32 12.58
C TYR A 5 2.86 -4.57 11.72
N VAL A 6 2.29 -5.63 12.29
CA VAL A 6 1.97 -6.87 11.58
C VAL A 6 0.46 -7.05 11.67
N GLY A 7 -0.18 -7.28 10.53
CA GLY A 7 -1.60 -7.55 10.46
C GLY A 7 -1.88 -8.82 9.67
N VAL A 8 -3.03 -9.45 9.95
CA VAL A 8 -3.47 -10.69 9.32
C VAL A 8 -4.75 -10.43 8.54
N GLY A 9 -4.83 -10.96 7.32
CA GLY A 9 -5.99 -10.83 6.44
C GLY A 9 -5.62 -10.36 5.04
N ALA A 10 -6.61 -9.80 4.33
CA ALA A 10 -6.40 -9.28 2.98
C ALA A 10 -5.50 -8.04 3.03
N PRO A 11 -4.33 -8.02 2.34
CA PRO A 11 -3.32 -6.98 2.52
C PRO A 11 -3.83 -5.55 2.34
N ALA A 12 -4.58 -5.29 1.27
CA ALA A 12 -5.10 -3.95 0.99
C ALA A 12 -6.05 -3.45 2.11
N LYS A 13 -6.93 -4.33 2.60
CA LYS A 13 -7.85 -4.01 3.69
C LYS A 13 -7.08 -3.66 4.96
N THR A 14 -6.13 -4.51 5.35
CA THR A 14 -5.32 -4.31 6.56
C THR A 14 -4.49 -3.03 6.48
N ILE A 15 -3.93 -2.70 5.31
CA ILE A 15 -3.19 -1.45 5.10
C ILE A 15 -4.11 -0.23 5.27
N LEU A 16 -5.30 -0.24 4.66
CA LEU A 16 -6.27 0.87 4.75
C LEU A 16 -6.81 1.06 6.17
N GLU A 17 -7.05 -0.02 6.89
CA GLU A 17 -7.45 0.01 8.31
C GLU A 17 -6.35 0.65 9.16
N GLN A 18 -5.09 0.22 9.00
CA GLN A 18 -3.97 0.81 9.72
C GLN A 18 -3.76 2.29 9.36
N ALA A 19 -3.91 2.66 8.09
CA ALA A 19 -3.84 4.05 7.65
C ALA A 19 -4.97 4.90 8.26
N SER A 20 -6.15 4.33 8.46
CA SER A 20 -7.28 5.03 9.10
C SER A 20 -7.05 5.29 10.59
N ILE A 21 -6.35 4.37 11.27
CA ILE A 21 -6.00 4.49 12.69
C ILE A 21 -4.83 5.47 12.88
N THR A 22 -3.76 5.29 12.11
CA THR A 22 -2.51 6.06 12.24
C THR A 22 -2.58 7.43 11.59
N LYS A 23 -3.50 7.63 10.64
CA LYS A 23 -3.76 8.88 9.92
C LYS A 23 -2.47 9.52 9.37
N PRO A 24 -1.69 8.80 8.53
CA PRO A 24 -0.45 9.34 7.99
C PRO A 24 -0.75 10.47 6.99
N ASP A 25 0.16 11.44 6.91
CA ASP A 25 0.13 12.49 5.87
C ASP A 25 0.47 11.93 4.49
N LEU A 26 1.26 10.85 4.44
CA LEU A 26 1.68 10.17 3.22
C LEU A 26 1.81 8.66 3.44
N LEU A 27 1.18 7.88 2.57
CA LEU A 27 1.38 6.43 2.49
C LEU A 27 2.37 6.12 1.36
N VAL A 28 3.47 5.45 1.68
CA VAL A 28 4.47 5.01 0.68
C VAL A 28 4.34 3.51 0.47
N MET A 29 4.17 3.09 -0.78
CA MET A 29 4.06 1.69 -1.16
C MET A 29 5.04 1.33 -2.26
N GLY A 30 5.75 0.21 -2.08
CA GLY A 30 6.57 -0.37 -3.13
C GLY A 30 5.71 -1.11 -4.16
N MET A 31 6.21 -1.19 -5.39
CA MET A 31 5.72 -2.11 -6.42
C MET A 31 6.61 -3.35 -6.44
N HIS A 32 6.09 -4.50 -5.99
CA HIS A 32 6.83 -5.76 -6.08
C HIS A 32 5.96 -6.86 -6.70
N HIS A 33 6.46 -7.50 -7.76
CA HIS A 33 5.88 -8.73 -8.31
C HIS A 33 6.99 -9.73 -8.71
N PRO A 34 6.87 -11.04 -8.39
CA PRO A 34 7.91 -12.04 -8.63
C PRO A 34 8.14 -12.43 -10.09
N SER A 35 7.29 -12.00 -11.02
CA SER A 35 7.37 -12.40 -12.43
C SER A 35 6.97 -11.25 -13.35
N THR A 36 7.97 -10.52 -13.84
CA THR A 36 8.04 -9.93 -15.18
C THR A 36 6.71 -9.57 -15.85
N ILE A 37 6.24 -8.32 -15.69
CA ILE A 37 5.35 -7.71 -16.69
C ILE A 37 5.77 -6.24 -16.93
N THR A 38 6.13 -6.03 -18.19
CA THR A 38 6.23 -4.80 -18.98
C THR A 38 5.64 -3.53 -18.36
N ARG A 39 6.50 -2.50 -18.17
CA ARG A 39 6.22 -1.05 -18.15
C ARG A 39 4.88 -0.61 -17.47
N PHE A 40 5.00 -0.02 -16.27
CA PHE A 40 3.93 0.70 -15.54
C PHE A 40 2.70 -0.13 -15.07
N VAL A 41 2.84 -1.41 -14.76
CA VAL A 41 1.75 -2.16 -14.12
C VAL A 41 1.79 -2.01 -12.60
N LEU A 42 0.75 -1.42 -12.03
CA LEU A 42 0.56 -1.31 -10.59
C LEU A 42 0.27 -2.71 -10.02
N GLY A 43 0.98 -3.13 -8.96
CA GLY A 43 0.69 -4.40 -8.29
C GLY A 43 -0.73 -4.43 -7.73
N THR A 44 -1.37 -5.60 -7.67
CA THR A 44 -2.78 -5.74 -7.26
C THR A 44 -3.10 -5.09 -5.91
N VAL A 45 -2.22 -5.25 -4.92
CA VAL A 45 -2.38 -4.60 -3.61
C VAL A 45 -2.27 -3.08 -3.70
N SER A 46 -1.21 -2.57 -4.33
CA SER A 46 -1.00 -1.12 -4.52
C SER A 46 -2.12 -0.48 -5.32
N HIS A 47 -2.67 -1.20 -6.32
CA HIS A 47 -3.83 -0.76 -7.10
C HIS A 47 -5.09 -0.65 -6.25
N THR A 48 -5.42 -1.69 -5.47
CA THR A 48 -6.58 -1.64 -4.56
C THR A 48 -6.45 -0.52 -3.54
N VAL A 49 -5.27 -0.34 -2.95
CA VAL A 49 -5.05 0.72 -1.96
C VAL A 49 -5.12 2.11 -2.60
N LEU A 50 -4.53 2.31 -3.78
CA LEU A 50 -4.58 3.57 -4.51
C LEU A 50 -6.01 4.02 -4.82
N HIS A 51 -6.91 3.08 -5.15
CA HIS A 51 -8.31 3.39 -5.43
C HIS A 51 -9.18 3.65 -4.19
N GLN A 52 -8.78 3.16 -3.01
CA GLN A 52 -9.63 3.20 -1.81
C GLN A 52 -9.10 4.12 -0.71
N ALA A 53 -7.83 4.52 -0.79
CA ALA A 53 -7.26 5.38 0.24
C ALA A 53 -7.86 6.78 0.19
N THR A 54 -8.03 7.35 1.38
CA THR A 54 -8.49 8.73 1.58
C THR A 54 -7.34 9.72 1.80
N ARG A 55 -6.09 9.26 1.61
CA ARG A 55 -4.85 9.99 1.88
C ARG A 55 -3.93 9.95 0.68
N SER A 56 -2.98 10.88 0.63
CA SER A 56 -1.95 10.92 -0.41
C SER A 56 -1.14 9.62 -0.41
N ILE A 57 -0.95 9.06 -1.61
CA ILE A 57 -0.16 7.85 -1.82
C ILE A 57 1.00 8.18 -2.76
N LEU A 58 2.20 7.73 -2.37
CA LEU A 58 3.35 7.66 -3.25
C LEU A 58 3.67 6.20 -3.54
N VAL A 59 3.61 5.84 -4.82
CA VAL A 59 4.01 4.51 -5.28
C VAL A 59 5.42 4.58 -5.84
N ILE A 60 6.33 3.80 -5.27
CA ILE A 60 7.75 3.74 -5.65
C ILE A 60 8.08 2.43 -6.37
N ARG A 61 9.04 2.49 -7.30
CA ARG A 61 9.53 1.36 -8.08
C ARG A 61 10.85 0.83 -7.54
#